data_AF-A0A653Y5F0-F1
#
_entry.id   AF-A0A653Y5F0-F1
#
_cell.length_a   1.000
_cell.length_b   1.000
_cell.length_c   1.000
_cell.angle_alpha   90.00
_cell.angle_beta   90.00
_cell.angle_gamma   90.00
#
_symmetry.space_group_name_H-M   'P 1'
#
loop_
_entity.id
_entity.type
_entity.pdbx_description
1 polymer ?
#
loop_
_entity_poly.entity_id
_entity_poly.type
_entity_poly.pdbx_seq_one_letter_code
_entity_poly.pdbx_strand_id
1 'polypeptide(L)'
;MPSFQTRLKITGLRPGNPPEAVMDAAVEALGTRHHVESNQLQIAGGVPQLNLRFLVDATEYSGENRQAHESAAMMRDAVERVALTGPLTVLRRSRGRWTPV
;
A
#
# COMPACT_ATOMS: atom_id res chain seq x y z
N MET A 1 9.09 -13.81 7.77
CA MET A 1 8.26 -12.95 6.90
C MET A 1 8.71 -11.51 7.08
N PRO A 2 9.40 -10.89 6.10
CA PRO A 2 9.65 -9.45 6.12
C PRO A 2 8.35 -8.64 6.10
N SER A 3 8.33 -7.54 6.85
CA SER A 3 7.22 -6.59 6.88
C SER A 3 7.50 -5.43 5.92
N PHE A 4 6.53 -5.13 5.07
CA PHE A 4 6.56 -4.03 4.12
C PHE A 4 5.46 -3.02 4.41
N GLN A 5 5.64 -1.78 3.98
CA GLN A 5 4.65 -0.72 4.07
C GLN A 5 4.50 -0.02 2.71
N THR A 6 3.28 0.09 2.22
CA THR A 6 2.95 1.01 1.12
C THR A 6 2.65 2.40 1.67
N ARG A 7 2.97 3.43 0.88
CA ARG A 7 2.52 4.80 1.08
C ARG A 7 1.99 5.32 -0.23
N LEU A 8 0.68 5.47 -0.34
CA LEU A 8 0.01 5.94 -1.55
C LEU A 8 -0.68 7.26 -1.28
N LYS A 9 -0.32 8.31 -2.02
CA LYS A 9 -1.05 9.57 -1.95
C LYS A 9 -2.39 9.46 -2.68
N ILE A 10 -3.44 10.03 -2.10
CA ILE A 10 -4.77 10.14 -2.72
C ILE A 10 -5.01 11.62 -3.00
N THR A 11 -5.26 11.95 -4.26
CA THR A 11 -5.39 13.34 -4.73
C THR A 11 -6.85 13.72 -5.04
N GLY A 12 -7.75 12.75 -5.08
CA GLY A 12 -9.18 12.97 -5.23
C GLY A 12 -9.96 11.66 -5.26
N LEU A 13 -11.28 11.75 -5.13
CA LEU A 13 -12.19 10.62 -5.33
C LEU A 13 -12.76 10.64 -6.74
N ARG A 14 -13.00 9.46 -7.32
CA ARG A 14 -13.77 9.38 -8.56
C ARG A 14 -15.26 9.57 -8.26
N PRO A 15 -16.05 10.12 -9.20
CA PRO A 15 -17.48 10.32 -9.01
C PRO A 15 -18.20 9.04 -8.56
N GLY A 16 -19.15 9.18 -7.63
CA GLY A 16 -19.98 8.08 -7.14
C GLY A 16 -19.29 7.10 -6.18
N ASN A 17 -18.01 7.31 -5.84
CA ASN A 17 -17.29 6.48 -4.88
C ASN A 17 -17.18 7.19 -3.52
N PRO A 18 -17.57 6.54 -2.42
CA PRO A 18 -17.41 7.12 -1.11
C PRO A 18 -15.94 6.98 -0.62
N PRO A 19 -15.48 7.82 0.32
CA PRO A 19 -14.08 7.80 0.78
C PRO A 19 -13.61 6.43 1.31
N GLU A 20 -14.48 5.68 1.99
CA GLU A 20 -14.19 4.36 2.56
C GLU A 20 -13.81 3.32 1.50
N ALA A 21 -14.35 3.44 0.28
CA ALA A 21 -14.05 2.53 -0.82
C ALA A 21 -12.55 2.50 -1.19
N VAL A 22 -11.81 3.59 -0.90
CA VAL A 22 -10.35 3.66 -1.09
C VAL A 22 -9.63 2.67 -0.19
N MET A 23 -10.02 2.60 1.09
CA MET A 23 -9.42 1.67 2.05
C MET A 23 -9.79 0.24 1.70
N ASP A 24 -11.07 0.00 1.40
CA ASP A 24 -11.59 -1.34 1.07
C ASP A 24 -10.88 -1.92 -0.15
N ALA A 25 -10.76 -1.14 -1.24
CA ALA A 25 -10.08 -1.57 -2.46
C ALA A 25 -8.60 -1.90 -2.23
N ALA A 26 -7.91 -1.14 -1.37
CA ALA A 26 -6.50 -1.38 -1.08
C ALA A 26 -6.28 -2.62 -0.22
N VAL A 27 -7.09 -2.78 0.84
CA VAL A 27 -7.02 -3.93 1.74
C VAL A 27 -7.40 -5.21 1.01
N GLU A 28 -8.46 -5.18 0.20
CA GLU A 28 -8.88 -6.30 -0.63
C GLU A 28 -7.74 -6.71 -1.58
N ALA A 29 -7.21 -5.77 -2.36
CA ALA A 29 -6.16 -6.07 -3.34
C ALA A 29 -4.90 -6.66 -2.69
N LEU A 30 -4.38 -6.07 -1.60
CA LEU A 30 -3.23 -6.66 -0.89
C LEU A 30 -3.57 -7.98 -0.21
N GLY A 31 -4.77 -8.09 0.36
CA GLY A 31 -5.27 -9.26 1.07
C GLY A 31 -5.38 -10.51 0.20
N THR A 32 -5.49 -10.36 -1.13
CA THR A 32 -5.48 -11.51 -2.06
C THR A 32 -4.15 -12.26 -2.09
N ARG A 33 -3.04 -11.59 -1.73
CA ARG A 33 -1.67 -12.14 -1.83
C ARG A 33 -0.95 -12.20 -0.51
N HIS A 34 -1.23 -11.28 0.40
CA HIS A 34 -0.44 -11.04 1.59
C HIS A 34 -1.33 -10.80 2.81
N HIS A 35 -0.82 -11.17 3.98
CA HIS A 35 -1.46 -10.80 5.23
C HIS A 35 -1.25 -9.31 5.51
N VAL A 36 -2.35 -8.53 5.54
CA VAL A 36 -2.34 -7.11 5.89
C VAL A 36 -2.40 -6.97 7.42
N GLU A 37 -1.31 -6.48 8.02
CA GLU A 37 -1.19 -6.33 9.47
C GLU A 37 -1.82 -5.04 9.99
N SER A 38 -1.87 -4.00 9.15
CA SER A 38 -2.34 -2.67 9.54
C SER A 38 -2.71 -1.87 8.31
N ASN A 39 -3.76 -1.08 8.42
CA ASN A 39 -4.20 -0.14 7.41
C ASN A 39 -4.54 1.19 8.08
N GLN A 40 -4.12 2.30 7.48
CA GLN A 40 -4.28 3.65 8.04
C GLN A 40 -4.43 4.68 6.93
N LEU A 41 -5.38 5.59 7.09
CA LEU A 41 -5.47 6.80 6.29
C LEU A 41 -5.02 7.98 7.15
N GLN A 42 -4.07 8.77 6.67
CA GLN A 42 -3.52 9.92 7.38
C GLN A 42 -3.42 11.14 6.47
N ILE A 43 -3.35 12.33 7.04
CA ILE A 43 -3.02 13.55 6.29
C ILE A 43 -1.55 13.88 6.53
N ALA A 44 -0.74 13.89 5.46
CA ALA A 44 0.68 14.22 5.52
C ALA A 44 0.97 15.43 4.62
N GLY A 45 1.39 16.55 5.22
CA GLY A 45 1.65 17.79 4.48
C GLY A 45 0.43 18.32 3.72
N GLY A 46 -0.78 18.15 4.30
CA GLY A 46 -2.04 18.55 3.68
C GLY A 46 -2.59 17.58 2.62
N VAL A 47 -1.89 16.47 2.34
CA VAL A 47 -2.31 15.47 1.34
C VAL A 47 -2.74 14.17 2.03
N PRO A 48 -3.94 13.63 1.73
CA PRO A 48 -4.33 12.30 2.19
C PRO A 48 -3.37 11.22 1.69
N GLN A 49 -2.94 10.35 2.59
CA GLN A 49 -2.00 9.27 2.33
C GLN A 49 -2.50 7.99 2.98
N LEU A 50 -2.61 6.95 2.16
CA LEU A 50 -2.98 5.62 2.53
C LEU A 50 -1.72 4.80 2.84
N ASN A 51 -1.65 4.24 4.05
CA ASN A 51 -0.54 3.41 4.51
C ASN A 51 -1.04 2.01 4.87
N LEU A 52 -0.60 1.00 4.12
CA LEU A 52 -0.88 -0.40 4.46
C LEU A 52 0.42 -1.10 4.81
N ARG A 53 0.39 -1.91 5.87
CA ARG A 53 1.47 -2.83 6.24
C ARG A 53 1.07 -4.25 5.93
N PHE A 54 1.98 -5.00 5.34
CA PHE A 54 1.75 -6.38 4.96
C PHE A 54 3.00 -7.23 5.11
N LEU A 55 2.80 -8.53 5.31
CA LEU A 55 3.86 -9.52 5.39
C LEU A 55 4.04 -10.20 4.04
N VAL A 56 5.29 -10.31 3.61
CA VAL A 56 5.67 -11.09 2.43
C VAL A 56 6.29 -12.40 2.90
N ASP A 57 6.01 -13.48 2.19
CA ASP A 57 6.61 -14.78 2.45
C ASP A 57 8.13 -14.71 2.34
N ALA A 58 8.82 -15.36 3.27
CA ALA A 58 10.28 -15.32 3.30
C ALA A 58 10.85 -16.12 2.13
N THR A 59 11.64 -15.45 1.29
CA THR A 59 12.34 -16.06 0.16
C THR A 59 13.78 -15.53 0.11
N GLU A 60 14.30 -15.19 -1.06
CA GLU A 60 15.53 -14.40 -1.17
C GLU A 60 15.23 -12.90 -1.10
N TYR A 61 16.19 -12.11 -0.62
CA TYR A 61 16.00 -10.67 -0.38
C TYR A 61 15.45 -9.90 -1.58
N SER A 62 15.98 -10.15 -2.79
CA SER A 62 15.50 -9.54 -4.04
C SER A 62 14.12 -10.03 -4.45
N GLY A 63 13.81 -11.31 -4.23
CA GLY A 63 12.50 -11.90 -4.45
C GLY A 63 11.42 -11.23 -3.59
N GLU A 64 11.70 -11.06 -2.30
CA GLU A 64 10.81 -10.39 -1.35
C GLU A 64 10.52 -8.94 -1.75
N ASN A 65 11.55 -8.18 -2.14
CA ASN A 65 11.38 -6.77 -2.55
C ASN A 65 10.55 -6.67 -3.84
N ARG A 66 10.85 -7.51 -4.84
CA ARG A 66 10.08 -7.57 -6.09
C ARG A 66 8.61 -7.91 -5.84
N GLN A 67 8.34 -8.92 -5.01
CA GLN A 67 6.97 -9.30 -4.65
C GLN A 67 6.24 -8.17 -3.92
N ALA A 68 6.92 -7.43 -3.06
CA ALA A 68 6.36 -6.26 -2.39
C ALA A 68 6.01 -5.14 -3.40
N HIS A 69 6.88 -4.86 -4.39
CA HIS A 69 6.59 -3.89 -5.44
C HIS A 69 5.41 -4.30 -6.32
N GLU A 70 5.37 -5.54 -6.77
CA GLU A 70 4.30 -6.06 -7.62
C GLU A 70 2.94 -5.99 -6.91
N SER A 71 2.89 -6.38 -5.63
CA SER A 71 1.65 -6.28 -4.85
C SER A 71 1.27 -4.84 -4.53
N ALA A 72 2.24 -3.93 -4.32
CA ALA A 72 1.94 -2.52 -4.12
C ALA A 72 1.42 -1.85 -5.41
N ALA A 73 1.94 -2.24 -6.58
CA ALA A 73 1.42 -1.79 -7.87
C ALA A 73 -0.01 -2.27 -8.09
N MET A 74 -0.29 -3.56 -7.87
CA MET A 74 -1.65 -4.11 -7.93
C MET A 74 -2.62 -3.37 -7.00
N MET A 75 -2.20 -3.09 -5.76
CA MET A 75 -2.99 -2.31 -4.81
C MET A 75 -3.31 -0.91 -5.34
N ARG A 76 -2.32 -0.22 -5.92
CA ARG A 76 -2.52 1.09 -6.54
C ARG A 76 -3.52 1.01 -7.70
N ASP A 77 -3.38 0.03 -8.59
CA ASP A 77 -4.30 -0.15 -9.73
C ASP A 77 -5.74 -0.37 -9.25
N ALA A 78 -5.92 -1.16 -8.18
CA ALA A 78 -7.24 -1.37 -7.58
C ALA A 78 -7.84 -0.07 -7.00
N VAL A 79 -7.04 0.73 -6.28
CA VAL A 79 -7.44 2.03 -5.73
C VAL A 79 -7.73 3.04 -6.83
N GLU A 80 -7.00 3.01 -7.95
CA GLU A 80 -7.21 3.91 -9.08
C GLU A 80 -8.57 3.74 -9.76
N ARG A 81 -9.31 2.65 -9.48
CA ARG A 81 -10.70 2.48 -9.93
C ARG A 81 -11.69 3.35 -9.16
N VAL A 82 -11.36 3.78 -7.94
CA VAL A 82 -12.26 4.53 -7.04
C VAL A 82 -11.73 5.92 -6.68
N ALA A 83 -10.42 6.16 -6.85
CA ALA A 83 -9.74 7.40 -6.50
C ALA A 83 -8.71 7.83 -7.56
N LEU A 84 -8.32 9.10 -7.53
CA LEU A 84 -7.11 9.59 -8.18
C LEU A 84 -5.94 9.44 -7.20
N THR A 85 -4.84 8.90 -7.69
CA THR A 85 -3.66 8.64 -6.87
C THR A 85 -2.48 9.52 -7.27
N GLY A 86 -1.55 9.68 -6.34
CA GLY A 86 -0.24 10.27 -6.56
C GLY A 86 0.87 9.23 -6.45
N PRO A 87 2.10 9.66 -6.09
CA PRO A 87 3.22 8.76 -5.89
C PRO A 87 2.92 7.61 -4.91
N LEU A 88 3.41 6.43 -5.28
CA LEU A 88 3.48 5.24 -4.45
C LEU A 88 4.92 5.03 -3.98
N THR A 89 5.11 4.76 -2.70
CA THR A 89 6.40 4.32 -2.15
C THR A 89 6.22 2.98 -1.44
N VAL A 90 7.18 2.07 -1.63
CA VAL A 90 7.26 0.80 -0.91
C VAL A 90 8.45 0.87 0.04
N LEU A 91 8.22 0.48 1.29
CA LEU A 91 9.22 0.51 2.35
C LEU A 91 9.34 -0.88 2.95
N ARG A 92 10.56 -1.26 3.32
CA ARG A 92 10.85 -2.48 4.07
C ARG A 92 11.22 -2.15 5.51
N ARG A 93 10.73 -2.95 6.46
CA ARG A 93 11.13 -2.84 7.86
C ARG A 93 12.44 -3.60 8.09
N SER A 94 13.46 -2.88 8.51
CA SER A 94 14.79 -3.43 8.84
C SER A 94 15.27 -2.87 10.17
N ARG A 95 15.50 -3.73 11.17
CA ARG A 95 15.97 -3.35 12.53
C ARG A 95 15.17 -2.18 13.13
N GLY A 96 13.85 -2.22 13.01
CA GLY A 96 12.93 -1.20 13.52
C GLY A 96 12.78 0.06 12.66
N ARG A 97 13.54 0.19 11.57
CA ARG A 97 13.46 1.33 10.64
C ARG A 97 12.74 0.97 9.35
N TRP A 98 12.10 1.95 8.73
CA TRP A 98 11.48 1.82 7.41
C TRP A 98 12.39 2.47 6.37
N THR A 99 12.81 1.71 5.37
CA THR A 99 13.65 2.20 4.28
C THR A 99 13.01 1.90 2.94
N PRO A 100 13.12 2.78 1.93
CA PRO A 100 12.74 2.46 0.56
C PRO A 100 13.41 1.18 0.09
N VAL A 101 12.68 0.41 -0.70
CA VAL A 101 13.17 -0.74 -1.46
C VAL A 101 13.14 -0.44 -2.94
#